data_AF-A0A8T9BAJ3-F1
#
_entry.id   AF-A0A8T9BAJ3-F1
#
_cell.length_a   1.000
_cell.length_b   1.000
_cell.length_c   1.000
_cell.angle_alpha   90.00
_cell.angle_beta   90.00
_cell.angle_gamma   90.00
#
_symmetry.space_group_name_H-M   'P 1'
#
loop_
_entity.id
_entity.type
_entity.pdbx_description
1 polymer ?
#
loop_
_entity_poly.entity_id
_entity_poly.type
_entity_poly.pdbx_seq_one_letter_code
_entity_poly.pdbx_strand_id
1 'polypeptide(L)'
;MPPKVVQAPPSSGYSTVQPAKRKPPTPFAVKPIGAFYVFLAANILAALYAPIQDCDETFNYWEPAHYLSHGYGLQTWEYSPVYAIRSWLYVALHALVGSFRRLLPFTTKVAEFYFIRYALAFVCALCQTQLFRVINNILNPRIAIFFMMANIFSPGMFHASASFLPSSFAMYTTMLGMAAFMNWRGGLKTAQGIFFFAVGGVLGWPFSMALSAPFLFEEVVLAFLSSKDALIDVIMRFTRGIVAGLLVLLFEFVISGFFYKKLVVVPLNIVLYNIFSGPGKGPEIYGTEAWHFYIRNLLLNFNIWFVLAVAAFPLFTLKKIFSSEEAGAISGLRSIVFMSPFYLWLGIFSFQPHKEERFMYPAYPALTLNAAMSLHILLAAFGQSDPKTLIGKIPAKLKLLVVSLLIIGSVDVGVARIYGIYTAYSAPLKIYEPLQNGTLGTRGDSVCFGKEWYRFPSTYHLPNDMHAKFIKSEFDGLLPGQFAEVKTGHGVWAGAWLEPAGMNDENIEDMGKYVDLHTCNFLVDTYYPGSSASEYEPHYILDEENWEHVSCQPFLDASQTHVLGRTIWLPNLPFVPKKFRRQWGQHCLLKRKQK
;
A
#
# COMPACT_ATOMS: atom_id res chain seq x y z
N MET A 1 -55.36 -43.21 -68.31
CA MET A 1 -54.39 -42.44 -67.51
C MET A 1 -55.04 -41.12 -67.12
N PRO A 2 -55.49 -40.94 -65.87
CA PRO A 2 -56.08 -39.68 -65.40
C PRO A 2 -55.01 -38.70 -64.85
N PRO A 3 -55.36 -37.41 -64.66
CA PRO A 3 -54.43 -36.29 -64.73
C PRO A 3 -53.76 -35.88 -63.40
N LYS A 4 -52.71 -35.06 -63.55
CA LYS A 4 -51.82 -34.50 -62.52
C LYS A 4 -52.53 -33.61 -61.50
N VAL A 5 -52.21 -33.81 -60.22
CA VAL A 5 -52.49 -32.89 -59.10
C VAL A 5 -51.24 -32.05 -58.83
N VAL A 6 -51.43 -30.74 -58.71
CA VAL A 6 -50.42 -29.73 -58.36
C VAL A 6 -50.14 -29.79 -56.86
N GLN A 7 -48.87 -29.86 -56.45
CA GLN A 7 -48.42 -29.66 -55.06
C GLN A 7 -47.59 -28.39 -54.93
N ALA A 8 -47.90 -27.62 -53.88
CA ALA A 8 -47.29 -26.34 -53.51
C ALA A 8 -45.82 -26.47 -53.07
N PRO A 9 -45.01 -25.40 -53.18
CA PRO A 9 -43.58 -25.45 -52.86
C PRO A 9 -43.35 -25.48 -51.33
N PRO A 10 -42.41 -26.30 -50.83
CA PRO A 10 -42.04 -26.28 -49.42
C PRO A 10 -41.15 -25.07 -49.09
N SER A 11 -41.46 -24.50 -47.93
CA SER A 11 -40.90 -23.33 -47.25
C SER A 11 -39.38 -23.36 -47.07
N SER A 12 -38.79 -22.18 -47.16
CA SER A 12 -37.41 -21.83 -46.83
C SER A 12 -36.96 -22.37 -45.47
N GLY A 13 -35.88 -23.16 -45.49
CA GLY A 13 -35.22 -23.68 -44.30
C GLY A 13 -34.55 -22.59 -43.50
N TYR A 14 -34.99 -22.40 -42.25
CA TYR A 14 -34.27 -21.66 -41.23
C TYR A 14 -33.00 -22.43 -40.84
N SER A 15 -31.84 -21.84 -41.13
CA SER A 15 -30.55 -22.29 -40.64
C SER A 15 -30.47 -22.08 -39.13
N THR A 16 -30.55 -23.18 -38.38
CA THR A 16 -30.31 -23.20 -36.94
C THR A 16 -28.83 -22.96 -36.67
N VAL A 17 -28.49 -21.75 -36.21
CA VAL A 17 -27.17 -21.41 -35.69
C VAL A 17 -26.90 -22.29 -34.47
N GLN A 18 -26.01 -23.28 -34.61
CA GLN A 18 -25.55 -24.06 -33.47
C GLN A 18 -24.86 -23.13 -32.44
N PRO A 19 -25.23 -23.20 -31.15
CA PRO A 19 -24.52 -22.43 -30.13
C PRO A 19 -23.06 -22.91 -30.06
N ALA A 20 -22.12 -21.97 -30.18
CA ALA A 20 -20.69 -22.23 -30.07
C ALA A 20 -20.41 -23.05 -28.80
N LYS A 21 -19.90 -24.28 -28.96
CA LYS A 21 -19.50 -25.15 -27.84
C LYS A 21 -18.55 -24.37 -26.92
N ARG A 22 -18.96 -24.14 -25.68
CA ARG A 22 -18.10 -23.54 -24.65
C ARG A 22 -16.85 -24.41 -24.51
N LYS A 23 -15.67 -23.84 -24.77
CA LYS A 23 -14.39 -24.52 -24.51
C LYS A 23 -14.38 -25.01 -23.06
N PRO A 24 -13.93 -26.25 -22.79
CA PRO A 24 -13.87 -26.77 -21.44
C PRO A 24 -13.04 -25.82 -20.57
N PRO A 25 -13.43 -25.60 -19.30
CA PRO A 25 -12.67 -24.75 -18.39
C PRO A 25 -11.24 -25.29 -18.26
N THR A 26 -10.26 -24.43 -18.47
CA THR A 26 -8.85 -24.78 -18.26
C THR A 26 -8.64 -25.17 -16.80
N PRO A 27 -7.72 -26.09 -16.46
CA PRO A 27 -7.50 -26.53 -15.07
C PRO A 27 -7.02 -25.39 -14.13
N PHE A 28 -6.58 -24.26 -14.69
CA PHE A 28 -6.14 -23.08 -13.95
C PHE A 28 -7.21 -21.98 -13.83
N ALA A 29 -8.45 -22.23 -14.29
CA ALA A 29 -9.51 -21.24 -14.27
C ALA A 29 -10.11 -21.13 -12.86
N VAL A 30 -9.68 -20.11 -12.10
CA VAL A 30 -10.32 -19.73 -10.83
C VAL A 30 -11.41 -18.70 -11.10
N LYS A 31 -12.60 -18.94 -10.56
CA LYS A 31 -13.71 -17.97 -10.64
C LYS A 31 -13.31 -16.69 -9.89
N PRO A 32 -13.59 -15.48 -10.43
CA PRO A 32 -13.22 -14.22 -9.76
C PRO A 32 -13.70 -14.10 -8.30
N ILE A 33 -14.87 -14.65 -7.98
CA ILE A 33 -15.38 -14.65 -6.59
C ILE A 33 -14.52 -15.49 -5.64
N GLY A 34 -13.93 -16.59 -6.12
CA GLY A 34 -12.99 -17.40 -5.34
C GLY A 34 -11.69 -16.62 -5.07
N ALA A 35 -11.15 -15.96 -6.10
CA ALA A 35 -9.99 -15.09 -5.94
C ALA A 35 -10.27 -13.95 -4.95
N PHE A 36 -11.47 -13.35 -4.99
CA PHE A 36 -11.89 -12.32 -4.04
C PHE A 36 -11.83 -12.79 -2.59
N TYR A 37 -12.39 -13.97 -2.26
CA TYR A 37 -12.34 -14.47 -0.88
C TYR A 37 -10.91 -14.74 -0.40
N VAL A 38 -10.03 -15.22 -1.29
CA VAL A 38 -8.63 -15.46 -0.95
C VAL A 38 -7.90 -14.13 -0.70
N PHE A 39 -8.06 -13.14 -1.58
CA PHE A 39 -7.48 -11.80 -1.37
C PHE A 39 -8.04 -11.12 -0.12
N LEU A 40 -9.36 -11.22 0.10
CA LEU A 40 -10.00 -10.63 1.28
C LEU A 40 -9.46 -11.26 2.56
N ALA A 41 -9.34 -12.58 2.62
CA ALA A 41 -8.77 -13.26 3.79
C ALA A 41 -7.34 -12.78 4.08
N ALA A 42 -6.49 -12.69 3.05
CA ALA A 42 -5.12 -12.20 3.19
C ALA A 42 -5.06 -10.74 3.68
N ASN A 43 -5.87 -9.86 3.08
CA ASN A 43 -5.87 -8.44 3.43
C ASN A 43 -6.52 -8.17 4.80
N ILE A 44 -7.50 -8.98 5.25
CA ILE A 44 -8.04 -8.88 6.60
C ILE A 44 -7.00 -9.30 7.64
N LEU A 45 -6.20 -10.33 7.36
CA LEU A 45 -5.06 -10.67 8.22
C LEU A 45 -4.05 -9.51 8.30
N ALA A 46 -3.81 -8.81 7.19
CA ALA A 46 -3.01 -7.59 7.20
C ALA A 46 -3.64 -6.49 8.05
N ALA A 47 -4.93 -6.21 7.91
CA ALA A 47 -5.63 -5.21 8.70
C ALA A 47 -5.57 -5.49 10.21
N LEU A 48 -5.54 -6.76 10.61
CA LEU A 48 -5.46 -7.19 12.00
C LEU A 48 -4.03 -7.14 12.57
N TYR A 49 -3.04 -7.58 11.78
CA TYR A 49 -1.73 -7.94 12.32
C TYR A 49 -0.57 -7.12 11.74
N ALA A 50 -0.76 -6.36 10.65
CA ALA A 50 0.31 -5.51 10.16
C ALA A 50 0.58 -4.37 11.16
N PRO A 51 1.82 -4.22 11.67
CA PRO A 51 2.19 -3.03 12.42
C PRO A 51 2.17 -1.79 11.52
N ILE A 52 2.01 -0.61 12.13
CA ILE A 52 2.24 0.68 11.45
C ILE A 52 3.76 0.87 11.37
N GLN A 53 4.27 1.02 10.15
CA GLN A 53 5.71 1.11 9.88
C GLN A 53 6.18 2.54 9.57
N ASP A 54 5.24 3.45 9.35
CA ASP A 54 5.50 4.79 8.85
C ASP A 54 4.77 5.80 9.75
N CYS A 55 5.52 6.77 10.27
CA CYS A 55 4.97 7.82 11.11
C CYS A 55 4.06 8.77 10.32
N ASP A 56 4.22 8.87 8.99
CA ASP A 56 3.28 9.59 8.13
C ASP A 56 1.90 8.93 8.15
N GLU A 57 1.83 7.59 8.23
CA GLU A 57 0.55 6.91 8.35
C GLU A 57 -0.22 7.43 9.59
N THR A 58 0.47 7.53 10.73
CA THR A 58 -0.09 8.09 11.97
C THR A 58 -0.41 9.57 11.84
N PHE A 59 0.60 10.41 11.68
CA PHE A 59 0.46 11.86 11.92
C PHE A 59 -0.15 12.60 10.73
N ASN A 60 -0.08 12.04 9.52
CA ASN A 60 -0.67 12.65 8.34
C ASN A 60 -2.05 12.09 7.98
N TYR A 61 -2.48 10.95 8.51
CA TYR A 61 -3.78 10.37 8.11
C TYR A 61 -4.62 9.91 9.31
N TRP A 62 -4.08 9.10 10.23
CA TRP A 62 -4.83 8.67 11.40
C TRP A 62 -5.20 9.83 12.33
N GLU A 63 -4.25 10.71 12.66
CA GLU A 63 -4.49 11.85 13.55
C GLU A 63 -5.43 12.91 12.97
N PRO A 64 -5.30 13.33 11.70
CA PRO A 64 -6.29 14.18 11.04
C PRO A 64 -7.68 13.53 10.94
N ALA A 65 -7.76 12.21 10.67
CA ALA A 65 -9.04 11.51 10.66
C ALA A 65 -9.67 11.48 12.06
N HIS A 66 -8.87 11.21 13.10
CA HIS A 66 -9.30 11.28 14.48
C HIS A 66 -9.81 12.69 14.83
N TYR A 67 -9.10 13.74 14.39
CA TYR A 67 -9.50 15.13 14.59
C TYR A 67 -10.85 15.45 13.93
N LEU A 68 -11.08 15.05 12.68
CA LEU A 68 -12.39 15.24 12.03
C LEU A 68 -13.52 14.53 12.80
N SER A 69 -13.24 13.34 13.32
CA SER A 69 -14.25 12.49 13.97
C SER A 69 -14.47 12.78 15.45
N HIS A 70 -13.48 13.33 16.17
CA HIS A 70 -13.49 13.51 17.63
C HIS A 70 -13.17 14.93 18.10
N GLY A 71 -12.71 15.82 17.21
CA GLY A 71 -12.48 17.25 17.51
C GLY A 71 -11.13 17.59 18.16
N TYR A 72 -10.25 16.60 18.35
CA TYR A 72 -8.86 16.78 18.81
C TYR A 72 -7.95 15.72 18.18
N GLY A 73 -6.65 15.99 18.16
CA GLY A 73 -5.62 15.12 17.56
C GLY A 73 -4.35 15.90 17.27
N LEU A 74 -3.41 15.25 16.61
CA LEU A 74 -2.16 15.86 16.19
C LEU A 74 -2.15 16.23 14.69
N GLN A 75 -1.34 17.22 14.33
CA GLN A 75 -1.16 17.69 12.96
C GLN A 75 0.31 17.95 12.66
N THR A 76 0.72 17.67 11.43
CA THR A 76 2.01 18.08 10.89
C THR A 76 1.90 19.47 10.27
N TRP A 77 3.05 20.07 9.93
CA TRP A 77 3.10 21.33 9.17
C TRP A 77 2.36 21.24 7.83
N GLU A 78 2.25 20.03 7.27
CA GLU A 78 1.68 19.78 5.95
C GLU A 78 0.17 20.08 5.86
N TYR A 79 -0.51 20.08 7.02
CA TYR A 79 -1.92 20.50 7.20
C TYR A 79 -2.07 21.98 7.57
N SER A 80 -0.99 22.75 7.73
CA SER A 80 -1.11 24.19 7.88
C SER A 80 -1.58 24.81 6.56
N PRO A 81 -2.54 25.75 6.55
CA PRO A 81 -3.02 26.45 5.35
C PRO A 81 -1.94 27.26 4.61
N VAL A 82 -0.82 27.52 5.28
CA VAL A 82 0.38 28.12 4.68
C VAL A 82 0.89 27.23 3.55
N TYR A 83 1.01 25.92 3.81
CA TYR A 83 1.58 24.94 2.89
C TYR A 83 0.52 24.14 2.13
N ALA A 84 -0.49 23.64 2.84
CA ALA A 84 -1.63 22.91 2.30
C ALA A 84 -1.22 21.82 1.29
N ILE A 85 -0.33 20.91 1.70
CA ILE A 85 0.16 19.80 0.87
C ILE A 85 -0.49 18.45 1.23
N ARG A 86 -1.53 18.46 2.07
CA ARG A 86 -2.34 17.27 2.38
C ARG A 86 -3.81 17.46 2.03
N SER A 87 -4.43 16.42 1.48
CA SER A 87 -5.82 16.46 1.02
C SER A 87 -6.77 16.21 2.19
N TRP A 88 -7.63 17.18 2.49
CA TRP A 88 -8.70 16.99 3.46
C TRP A 88 -9.79 16.07 2.93
N LEU A 89 -10.03 16.03 1.61
CA LEU A 89 -10.99 15.09 1.02
C LEU A 89 -10.57 13.64 1.26
N TYR A 90 -9.29 13.32 1.06
CA TYR A 90 -8.77 11.97 1.28
C TYR A 90 -9.03 11.52 2.72
N VAL A 91 -8.67 12.34 3.70
CA VAL A 91 -8.91 12.03 5.12
C VAL A 91 -10.40 11.99 5.45
N ALA A 92 -11.19 12.96 4.98
CA ALA A 92 -12.62 13.03 5.26
C ALA A 92 -13.39 11.79 4.78
N LEU A 93 -13.03 11.25 3.61
CA LEU A 93 -13.62 10.01 3.10
C LEU A 93 -13.41 8.83 4.06
N HIS A 94 -12.21 8.70 4.63
CA HIS A 94 -11.89 7.60 5.55
C HIS A 94 -12.40 7.86 6.96
N ALA A 95 -12.40 9.11 7.43
CA ALA A 95 -13.05 9.50 8.68
C ALA A 95 -14.56 9.23 8.65
N LEU A 96 -15.21 9.44 7.50
CA LEU A 96 -16.62 9.07 7.29
C LEU A 96 -16.82 7.55 7.40
N VAL A 97 -15.92 6.76 6.80
CA VAL A 97 -15.92 5.29 6.94
C VAL A 97 -15.80 4.89 8.41
N GLY A 98 -14.82 5.42 9.13
CA GLY A 98 -14.67 5.18 10.58
C GLY A 98 -15.91 5.58 11.36
N SER A 99 -16.55 6.70 11.01
CA SER A 99 -17.75 7.20 11.69
C SER A 99 -18.95 6.26 11.53
N PHE A 100 -19.07 5.52 10.42
CA PHE A 100 -20.12 4.49 10.27
C PHE A 100 -20.00 3.39 11.33
N ARG A 101 -18.81 3.13 11.88
CA ARG A 101 -18.63 2.16 12.97
C ARG A 101 -19.44 2.54 14.21
N ARG A 102 -19.69 3.83 14.45
CA ARG A 102 -20.47 4.33 15.59
C ARG A 102 -21.94 3.94 15.54
N LEU A 103 -22.45 3.58 14.36
CA LEU A 103 -23.81 3.10 14.19
C LEU A 103 -23.99 1.63 14.63
N LEU A 104 -22.89 0.92 14.89
CA LEU A 104 -22.90 -0.48 15.30
C LEU A 104 -22.67 -0.61 16.83
N PRO A 105 -23.17 -1.69 17.49
CA PRO A 105 -23.00 -1.91 18.92
C PRO A 105 -21.54 -1.90 19.40
N PHE A 106 -21.33 -1.63 20.69
CA PHE A 106 -20.02 -1.65 21.36
C PHE A 106 -18.96 -0.82 20.61
N THR A 107 -19.30 0.42 20.26
CA THR A 107 -18.37 1.30 19.56
C THR A 107 -17.30 1.84 20.49
N THR A 108 -16.05 1.67 20.10
CA THR A 108 -14.87 2.26 20.75
C THR A 108 -14.04 2.95 19.68
N LYS A 109 -13.16 3.87 20.08
CA LYS A 109 -12.23 4.52 19.15
C LYS A 109 -11.33 3.50 18.45
N VAL A 110 -10.85 2.50 19.17
CA VAL A 110 -10.10 1.38 18.58
C VAL A 110 -10.94 0.61 17.54
N ALA A 111 -12.24 0.44 17.76
CA ALA A 111 -13.12 -0.18 16.77
C ALA A 111 -13.25 0.66 15.50
N GLU A 112 -13.31 2.00 15.60
CA GLU A 112 -13.29 2.91 14.44
C GLU A 112 -12.00 2.77 13.64
N PHE A 113 -10.86 2.73 14.33
CA PHE A 113 -9.54 2.51 13.73
C PHE A 113 -9.48 1.20 12.92
N TYR A 114 -9.84 0.06 13.52
CA TYR A 114 -9.84 -1.21 12.79
C TYR A 114 -10.91 -1.27 11.69
N PHE A 115 -12.04 -0.58 11.84
CA PHE A 115 -13.07 -0.52 10.81
C PHE A 115 -12.56 0.14 9.51
N ILE A 116 -11.77 1.22 9.64
CA ILE A 116 -11.09 1.84 8.49
C ILE A 116 -10.11 0.83 7.84
N ARG A 117 -9.30 0.11 8.64
CA ARG A 117 -8.37 -0.90 8.12
C ARG A 117 -9.09 -2.04 7.39
N TYR A 118 -10.23 -2.52 7.90
CA TYR A 118 -11.03 -3.53 7.22
C TYR A 118 -11.64 -3.02 5.91
N ALA A 119 -12.08 -1.76 5.87
CA ALA A 119 -12.58 -1.16 4.64
C ALA A 119 -11.47 -1.04 3.58
N LEU A 120 -10.26 -0.61 3.97
CA LEU A 120 -9.09 -0.58 3.09
C LEU A 120 -8.76 -1.97 2.56
N ALA A 121 -8.70 -2.98 3.43
CA ALA A 121 -8.46 -4.37 3.06
C ALA A 121 -9.49 -4.92 2.06
N PHE A 122 -10.77 -4.59 2.28
CA PHE A 122 -11.88 -4.97 1.41
C PHE A 122 -11.78 -4.31 0.03
N VAL A 123 -11.52 -3.00 -0.02
CA VAL A 123 -11.35 -2.27 -1.27
C VAL A 123 -10.11 -2.77 -2.03
N CYS A 124 -9.00 -3.03 -1.34
CA CYS A 124 -7.81 -3.63 -1.93
C CYS A 124 -8.14 -4.99 -2.56
N ALA A 125 -8.89 -5.86 -1.86
CA ALA A 125 -9.27 -7.18 -2.35
C ALA A 125 -10.16 -7.08 -3.61
N LEU A 126 -11.07 -6.11 -3.68
CA LEU A 126 -11.85 -5.83 -4.89
C LEU A 126 -10.94 -5.41 -6.06
N CYS A 127 -9.98 -4.53 -5.83
CA CYS A 127 -9.05 -4.05 -6.84
C CYS A 127 -8.14 -5.19 -7.37
N GLN A 128 -7.57 -5.99 -6.46
CA GLN A 128 -6.80 -7.19 -6.79
C GLN A 128 -7.63 -8.18 -7.62
N THR A 129 -8.90 -8.38 -7.25
CA THR A 129 -9.82 -9.26 -7.96
C THR A 129 -10.11 -8.76 -9.38
N GLN A 130 -10.29 -7.45 -9.57
CA GLN A 130 -10.52 -6.89 -10.90
C GLN A 130 -9.31 -7.09 -11.81
N LEU A 131 -8.10 -6.80 -11.33
CA LEU A 131 -6.88 -7.02 -12.09
C LEU A 131 -6.65 -8.52 -12.36
N PHE A 132 -6.82 -9.38 -11.36
CA PHE A 132 -6.78 -10.84 -11.51
C PHE A 132 -7.73 -11.33 -12.60
N ARG A 133 -8.98 -10.86 -12.59
CA ARG A 133 -9.99 -11.24 -13.59
C ARG A 133 -9.56 -10.85 -15.00
N VAL A 134 -8.97 -9.67 -15.15
CA VAL A 134 -8.47 -9.20 -16.46
C VAL A 134 -7.29 -10.06 -16.90
N ILE A 135 -6.28 -10.27 -16.04
CA ILE A 135 -5.14 -11.16 -16.33
C ILE A 135 -5.61 -12.56 -16.75
N ASN A 136 -6.56 -13.14 -16.02
CA ASN A 136 -7.12 -14.46 -16.28
C ASN A 136 -7.80 -14.55 -17.66
N ASN A 137 -8.52 -13.50 -18.06
CA ASN A 137 -9.32 -13.50 -19.29
C ASN A 137 -8.55 -13.03 -20.51
N ILE A 138 -7.55 -12.18 -20.33
CA ILE A 138 -6.84 -11.47 -21.41
C ILE A 138 -5.49 -12.12 -21.69
N LEU A 139 -4.73 -12.46 -20.64
CA LEU A 139 -3.39 -13.02 -20.77
C LEU A 139 -3.43 -14.54 -20.72
N ASN A 140 -3.46 -15.10 -19.51
CA ASN A 140 -3.49 -16.54 -19.28
C ASN A 140 -3.95 -16.82 -17.84
N PRO A 141 -4.85 -17.79 -17.62
CA PRO A 141 -5.25 -18.20 -16.27
C PRO A 141 -4.08 -18.59 -15.35
N ARG A 142 -3.01 -19.18 -15.90
CA ARG A 142 -1.80 -19.52 -15.12
C ARG A 142 -1.07 -18.28 -14.61
N ILE A 143 -0.96 -17.22 -15.43
CA ILE A 143 -0.37 -15.93 -15.00
C ILE A 143 -1.21 -15.34 -13.88
N ALA A 144 -2.55 -15.44 -13.95
CA ALA A 144 -3.43 -14.94 -12.91
C ALA A 144 -3.19 -15.65 -11.56
N ILE A 145 -3.00 -16.97 -11.55
CA ILE A 145 -2.66 -17.73 -10.33
C ILE A 145 -1.32 -17.28 -9.74
N PHE A 146 -0.29 -17.10 -10.57
CA PHE A 146 1.01 -16.62 -10.10
C PHE A 146 0.94 -15.19 -9.56
N PHE A 147 0.18 -14.32 -10.22
CA PHE A 147 -0.11 -12.97 -9.72
C PHE A 147 -0.78 -13.02 -8.34
N MET A 148 -1.79 -13.89 -8.18
CA MET A 148 -2.49 -14.08 -6.91
C MET A 148 -1.54 -14.57 -5.81
N MET A 149 -0.72 -15.58 -6.09
CA MET A 149 0.30 -16.08 -5.14
C MET A 149 1.28 -14.98 -4.73
N ALA A 150 1.82 -14.24 -5.69
CA ALA A 150 2.74 -13.13 -5.40
C ALA A 150 2.07 -12.03 -4.58
N ASN A 151 0.78 -11.76 -4.77
CA ASN A 151 0.05 -10.77 -3.98
C ASN A 151 -0.22 -11.21 -2.53
N ILE A 152 -0.49 -12.51 -2.30
CA ILE A 152 -0.86 -13.02 -0.97
C ILE A 152 0.36 -13.25 -0.08
N PHE A 153 1.43 -13.79 -0.66
CA PHE A 153 2.58 -14.27 0.12
C PHE A 153 3.77 -13.30 0.14
N SER A 154 3.63 -12.10 -0.41
CA SER A 154 4.67 -11.07 -0.37
C SER A 154 4.47 -10.14 0.83
N PRO A 155 5.46 -9.99 1.73
CA PRO A 155 5.42 -9.03 2.83
C PRO A 155 5.04 -7.61 2.41
N GLY A 156 5.54 -7.13 1.27
CA GLY A 156 5.20 -5.77 0.80
C GLY A 156 3.71 -5.58 0.55
N MET A 157 3.04 -6.56 -0.06
CA MET A 157 1.58 -6.51 -0.26
C MET A 157 0.81 -6.67 1.04
N PHE A 158 1.30 -7.50 1.96
CA PHE A 158 0.69 -7.64 3.29
C PHE A 158 0.62 -6.27 3.98
N HIS A 159 1.72 -5.52 4.06
CA HIS A 159 1.70 -4.18 4.66
C HIS A 159 0.87 -3.17 3.85
N ALA A 160 1.12 -3.05 2.54
CA ALA A 160 0.48 -2.05 1.70
C ALA A 160 -1.05 -2.20 1.58
N SER A 161 -1.59 -3.41 1.73
CA SER A 161 -3.02 -3.71 1.48
C SER A 161 -4.01 -3.07 2.46
N ALA A 162 -3.55 -2.69 3.65
CA ALA A 162 -4.39 -2.15 4.72
C ALA A 162 -3.79 -0.91 5.41
N SER A 163 -2.71 -0.36 4.86
CA SER A 163 -2.14 0.92 5.32
C SER A 163 -3.01 2.09 4.89
N PHE A 164 -3.25 3.01 5.82
CA PHE A 164 -3.96 4.26 5.54
C PHE A 164 -3.00 5.31 4.95
N LEU A 165 -2.45 4.99 3.78
CA LEU A 165 -1.50 5.82 3.06
C LEU A 165 -2.01 6.15 1.65
N PRO A 166 -1.74 7.37 1.13
CA PRO A 166 -2.08 7.71 -0.25
C PRO A 166 -1.37 6.84 -1.29
N SER A 167 -0.19 6.30 -0.96
CA SER A 167 0.53 5.36 -1.81
C SER A 167 -0.19 4.00 -1.94
N SER A 168 -0.79 3.49 -0.86
CA SER A 168 -1.69 2.34 -0.88
C SER A 168 -2.96 2.62 -1.66
N PHE A 169 -3.55 3.81 -1.50
CA PHE A 169 -4.70 4.20 -2.29
C PHE A 169 -4.38 4.30 -3.79
N ALA A 170 -3.23 4.89 -4.14
CA ALA A 170 -2.71 4.93 -5.51
C ALA A 170 -2.40 3.53 -6.07
N MET A 171 -1.98 2.59 -5.23
CA MET A 171 -1.84 1.17 -5.60
C MET A 171 -3.20 0.56 -5.98
N TYR A 172 -4.27 0.85 -5.23
CA TYR A 172 -5.62 0.34 -5.52
C TYR A 172 -6.11 0.84 -6.87
N THR A 173 -5.98 2.14 -7.12
CA THR A 173 -6.42 2.74 -8.37
C THR A 173 -5.50 2.38 -9.54
N THR A 174 -4.21 2.13 -9.30
CA THR A 174 -3.31 1.56 -10.31
C THR A 174 -3.76 0.17 -10.75
N MET A 175 -4.20 -0.70 -9.83
CA MET A 175 -4.78 -2.00 -10.19
C MET A 175 -6.00 -1.83 -11.11
N LEU A 176 -6.90 -0.90 -10.78
CA LEU A 176 -8.10 -0.63 -11.59
C LEU A 176 -7.75 0.01 -12.95
N GLY A 177 -6.79 0.93 -12.98
CA GLY A 177 -6.29 1.58 -14.20
C GLY A 177 -5.65 0.57 -15.14
N MET A 178 -4.72 -0.25 -14.63
CA MET A 178 -4.13 -1.36 -15.39
C MET A 178 -5.19 -2.34 -15.88
N ALA A 179 -6.15 -2.72 -15.03
CA ALA A 179 -7.25 -3.60 -15.41
C ALA A 179 -8.11 -3.01 -16.54
N ALA A 180 -8.34 -1.69 -16.54
CA ALA A 180 -9.05 -1.01 -17.62
C ALA A 180 -8.26 -1.02 -18.93
N PHE A 181 -6.99 -0.59 -18.91
CA PHE A 181 -6.14 -0.55 -20.12
C PHE A 181 -5.88 -1.93 -20.72
N MET A 182 -5.66 -2.94 -19.89
CA MET A 182 -5.42 -4.31 -20.36
C MET A 182 -6.69 -4.96 -20.94
N ASN A 183 -7.89 -4.50 -20.56
CA ASN A 183 -9.14 -5.15 -20.94
C ASN A 183 -9.70 -4.63 -22.26
N TRP A 184 -9.29 -5.26 -23.37
CA TRP A 184 -9.81 -4.95 -24.71
C TRP A 184 -11.16 -5.62 -25.06
N ARG A 185 -11.70 -6.49 -24.19
CA ARG A 185 -12.98 -7.16 -24.49
C ARG A 185 -14.13 -6.16 -24.36
N GLY A 186 -14.88 -6.01 -25.45
CA GLY A 186 -15.97 -5.04 -25.54
C GLY A 186 -15.49 -3.61 -25.81
N GLY A 187 -14.28 -3.44 -26.35
CA GLY A 187 -13.70 -2.15 -26.71
C GLY A 187 -12.59 -1.68 -25.76
N LEU A 188 -11.87 -0.65 -26.19
CA LEU A 188 -10.79 -0.03 -25.42
C LEU A 188 -11.38 0.88 -24.33
N LYS A 189 -10.88 0.72 -23.11
CA LYS A 189 -11.40 1.40 -21.90
C LYS A 189 -10.48 2.53 -21.44
N THR A 190 -9.83 3.20 -22.39
CA THR A 190 -8.85 4.28 -22.18
C THR A 190 -9.37 5.35 -21.21
N ALA A 191 -10.62 5.80 -21.38
CA ALA A 191 -11.22 6.81 -20.50
C ALA A 191 -11.33 6.34 -19.04
N GLN A 192 -11.70 5.07 -18.82
CA GLN A 192 -11.76 4.48 -17.48
C GLN A 192 -10.36 4.33 -16.88
N GLY A 193 -9.38 3.92 -17.69
CA GLY A 193 -7.98 3.84 -17.28
C GLY A 193 -7.44 5.20 -16.80
N ILE A 194 -7.60 6.24 -17.62
CA ILE A 194 -7.24 7.62 -17.27
C ILE A 194 -7.94 8.05 -15.98
N PHE A 195 -9.25 7.81 -15.88
CA PHE A 195 -10.01 8.16 -14.68
C PHE A 195 -9.45 7.52 -13.41
N PHE A 196 -9.16 6.22 -13.40
CA PHE A 196 -8.60 5.57 -12.22
C PHE A 196 -7.22 6.10 -11.85
N PHE A 197 -6.32 6.30 -12.82
CA PHE A 197 -5.02 6.92 -12.53
C PHE A 197 -5.17 8.37 -12.04
N ALA A 198 -6.15 9.13 -12.54
CA ALA A 198 -6.45 10.47 -12.05
C ALA A 198 -6.99 10.45 -10.61
N VAL A 199 -7.88 9.51 -10.25
CA VAL A 199 -8.34 9.33 -8.86
C VAL A 199 -7.16 9.03 -7.93
N GLY A 200 -6.26 8.14 -8.34
CA GLY A 200 -5.01 7.84 -7.61
C GLY A 200 -4.07 9.03 -7.49
N GLY A 201 -3.88 9.79 -8.56
CA GLY A 201 -2.99 10.94 -8.58
C GLY A 201 -3.51 12.14 -7.80
N VAL A 202 -4.81 12.43 -7.92
CA VAL A 202 -5.42 13.62 -7.31
C VAL A 202 -5.69 13.40 -5.82
N LEU A 203 -6.25 12.26 -5.43
CA LEU A 203 -6.61 12.00 -4.02
C LEU A 203 -5.52 11.24 -3.27
N GLY A 204 -4.76 10.42 -3.98
CA GLY A 204 -3.66 9.65 -3.42
C GLY A 204 -2.35 10.42 -3.54
N TRP A 205 -1.56 10.08 -4.55
CA TRP A 205 -0.21 10.62 -4.74
C TRP A 205 0.03 11.02 -6.19
N PRO A 206 0.24 12.32 -6.51
CA PRO A 206 0.22 12.81 -7.89
C PRO A 206 1.24 12.14 -8.81
N PHE A 207 2.40 11.75 -8.28
CA PHE A 207 3.45 11.10 -9.08
C PHE A 207 3.01 9.73 -9.62
N SER A 208 2.05 9.05 -8.98
CA SER A 208 1.57 7.74 -9.45
C SER A 208 0.95 7.77 -10.84
N MET A 209 0.53 8.94 -11.33
CA MET A 209 0.04 9.10 -12.71
C MET A 209 1.10 8.70 -13.76
N ALA A 210 2.40 8.75 -13.42
CA ALA A 210 3.48 8.31 -14.31
C ALA A 210 3.33 6.83 -14.72
N LEU A 211 2.73 5.98 -13.86
CA LEU A 211 2.47 4.56 -14.17
C LEU A 211 1.49 4.37 -15.33
N SER A 212 0.69 5.38 -15.67
CA SER A 212 -0.22 5.35 -16.82
C SER A 212 0.50 5.59 -18.15
N ALA A 213 1.69 6.20 -18.13
CA ALA A 213 2.36 6.71 -19.31
C ALA A 213 2.57 5.64 -20.40
N PRO A 214 3.00 4.40 -20.09
CA PRO A 214 3.18 3.40 -21.13
C PRO A 214 1.88 2.99 -21.85
N PHE A 215 0.77 2.91 -21.11
CA PHE A 215 -0.54 2.58 -21.68
C PHE A 215 -1.07 3.71 -22.57
N LEU A 216 -0.88 4.95 -22.14
CA LEU A 216 -1.26 6.13 -22.94
C LEU A 216 -0.41 6.25 -24.20
N PHE A 217 0.90 5.98 -24.09
CA PHE A 217 1.81 5.96 -25.23
C PHE A 217 1.40 4.91 -26.27
N GLU A 218 1.04 3.70 -25.82
CA GLU A 218 0.51 2.66 -26.72
C GLU A 218 -0.72 3.13 -27.50
N GLU A 219 -1.72 3.70 -26.81
CA GLU A 219 -2.94 4.19 -27.44
C GLU A 219 -2.66 5.27 -28.47
N VAL A 220 -1.75 6.20 -28.17
CA VAL A 220 -1.33 7.25 -29.12
C VAL A 220 -0.64 6.66 -30.34
N VAL A 221 0.30 5.74 -30.15
CA VAL A 221 1.00 5.07 -31.26
C VAL A 221 0.02 4.29 -32.14
N LEU A 222 -0.89 3.51 -31.53
CA LEU A 222 -1.89 2.77 -32.28
C LEU A 222 -2.86 3.70 -33.02
N ALA A 223 -3.21 4.85 -32.46
CA ALA A 223 -4.05 5.85 -33.11
C ALA A 223 -3.40 6.43 -34.38
N PHE A 224 -2.12 6.81 -34.30
CA PHE A 224 -1.38 7.36 -35.43
C PHE A 224 -1.14 6.34 -36.55
N LEU A 225 -1.07 5.05 -36.22
CA LEU A 225 -0.92 3.96 -37.19
C LEU A 225 -2.26 3.48 -37.78
N SER A 226 -3.40 4.01 -37.31
CA SER A 226 -4.75 3.60 -37.70
C SER A 226 -5.44 4.63 -38.63
N SER A 227 -6.73 4.45 -38.91
CA SER A 227 -7.52 5.39 -39.72
C SER A 227 -7.81 6.71 -39.01
N LYS A 228 -8.21 7.74 -39.78
CA LYS A 228 -8.63 9.04 -39.22
C LYS A 228 -9.79 8.92 -38.22
N ASP A 229 -10.73 8.01 -38.45
CA ASP A 229 -11.84 7.75 -37.53
C ASP A 229 -11.36 7.17 -36.20
N ALA A 230 -10.37 6.27 -36.25
CA ALA A 230 -9.76 5.72 -35.04
C ALA A 230 -9.03 6.79 -34.21
N LEU A 231 -8.44 7.80 -34.88
CA LEU A 231 -7.83 8.95 -34.20
C LEU A 231 -8.87 9.81 -33.48
N ILE A 232 -10.02 10.07 -34.11
CA ILE A 232 -11.13 10.81 -33.48
C ILE A 232 -11.65 10.06 -32.26
N ASP A 233 -11.85 8.74 -32.37
CA ASP A 233 -12.28 7.91 -31.25
C ASP A 233 -11.29 7.97 -30.08
N VAL A 234 -9.99 7.90 -30.35
CA VAL A 234 -8.94 8.01 -29.32
C VAL A 234 -9.00 9.37 -28.65
N ILE A 235 -9.06 10.47 -29.42
CA ILE A 235 -9.20 11.83 -28.87
C ILE A 235 -10.43 11.91 -27.97
N MET A 236 -11.58 11.38 -28.39
CA MET A 236 -12.80 11.38 -27.60
C MET A 236 -12.65 10.58 -26.30
N ARG A 237 -11.99 9.42 -26.33
CA ARG A 237 -11.70 8.63 -25.11
C ARG A 237 -10.77 9.38 -24.16
N PHE A 238 -9.73 10.04 -24.68
CA PHE A 238 -8.81 10.87 -23.88
C PHE A 238 -9.54 12.04 -23.24
N THR A 239 -10.31 12.81 -24.02
CA THR A 239 -11.09 13.94 -23.52
C THR A 239 -12.05 13.50 -22.43
N ARG A 240 -12.78 12.39 -22.59
CA ARG A 240 -13.67 11.86 -21.54
C ARG A 240 -12.91 11.49 -20.26
N GLY A 241 -11.75 10.86 -20.39
CA GLY A 241 -10.89 10.53 -19.25
C GLY A 241 -10.36 11.77 -18.52
N ILE A 242 -9.88 12.75 -19.27
CA ILE A 242 -9.35 14.02 -18.75
C ILE A 242 -10.46 14.80 -18.04
N VAL A 243 -11.64 14.94 -18.66
CA VAL A 243 -12.79 15.61 -18.04
C VAL A 243 -13.18 14.90 -16.74
N ALA A 244 -13.22 13.57 -16.71
CA ALA A 244 -13.50 12.83 -15.49
C ALA A 244 -12.43 13.06 -14.41
N GLY A 245 -11.14 13.14 -14.78
CA GLY A 245 -10.05 13.50 -13.86
C GLY A 245 -10.16 14.94 -13.33
N LEU A 246 -10.53 15.90 -14.19
CA LEU A 246 -10.77 17.29 -13.80
C LEU A 246 -11.96 17.43 -12.84
N LEU A 247 -12.99 16.60 -12.98
CA LEU A 247 -14.09 16.55 -12.01
C LEU A 247 -13.60 16.06 -10.64
N VAL A 248 -12.74 15.05 -10.58
CA VAL A 248 -12.13 14.60 -9.31
C VAL A 248 -11.29 15.72 -8.70
N LEU A 249 -10.49 16.41 -9.52
CA LEU A 249 -9.70 17.57 -9.09
C LEU A 249 -10.59 18.71 -8.58
N LEU A 250 -11.74 18.94 -9.21
CA LEU A 250 -12.70 19.94 -8.76
C LEU A 250 -13.27 19.59 -7.38
N PHE A 251 -13.61 18.32 -7.13
CA PHE A 251 -14.05 17.88 -5.80
C PHE A 251 -12.96 18.05 -4.75
N GLU A 252 -11.72 17.65 -5.06
CA GLU A 252 -10.56 17.89 -4.19
C GLU A 252 -10.38 19.37 -3.86
N PHE A 253 -10.39 20.21 -4.90
CA PHE A 253 -10.24 21.65 -4.78
C PHE A 253 -11.32 22.28 -3.91
N VAL A 254 -12.59 21.89 -4.10
CA VAL A 254 -13.72 22.44 -3.33
C VAL A 254 -13.66 22.00 -1.87
N ILE A 255 -13.42 20.71 -1.61
CA ILE A 255 -13.45 20.17 -0.24
C ILE A 255 -12.23 20.63 0.55
N SER A 256 -11.02 20.50 0.00
CA SER A 256 -9.82 21.00 0.65
C SER A 256 -9.86 22.53 0.77
N GLY A 257 -10.40 23.24 -0.22
CA GLY A 257 -10.60 24.69 -0.14
C GLY A 257 -11.59 25.10 0.97
N PHE A 258 -12.62 24.30 1.21
CA PHE A 258 -13.55 24.49 2.33
C PHE A 258 -12.87 24.32 3.69
N PHE A 259 -12.06 23.26 3.86
CA PHE A 259 -11.37 22.97 5.12
C PHE A 259 -10.24 23.96 5.40
N TYR A 260 -9.42 24.31 4.40
CA TYR A 260 -8.32 25.28 4.55
C TYR A 260 -8.80 26.73 4.58
N LYS A 261 -10.08 27.01 4.25
CA LYS A 261 -10.62 28.37 3.99
C LYS A 261 -9.80 29.16 2.97
N LYS A 262 -9.12 28.48 2.05
CA LYS A 262 -8.19 29.03 1.06
C LYS A 262 -8.29 28.20 -0.22
N LEU A 263 -8.32 28.86 -1.38
CA LEU A 263 -8.33 28.17 -2.66
C LEU A 263 -6.94 27.55 -2.90
N VAL A 264 -6.85 26.22 -2.82
CA VAL A 264 -5.60 25.48 -2.94
C VAL A 264 -5.79 24.28 -3.86
N VAL A 265 -4.78 24.02 -4.70
CA VAL A 265 -4.71 22.80 -5.51
C VAL A 265 -3.69 21.89 -4.86
N VAL A 266 -4.13 21.09 -3.89
CA VAL A 266 -3.24 20.28 -3.03
C VAL A 266 -2.26 19.41 -3.86
N PRO A 267 -2.68 18.68 -4.90
CA PRO A 267 -1.74 17.86 -5.68
C PRO A 267 -0.67 18.68 -6.39
N LEU A 268 -0.97 19.92 -6.78
CA LEU A 268 0.00 20.83 -7.37
C LEU A 268 0.99 21.33 -6.31
N ASN A 269 0.52 21.70 -5.12
CA ASN A 269 1.40 22.13 -4.02
C ASN A 269 2.40 21.02 -3.64
N ILE A 270 1.96 19.75 -3.58
CA ILE A 270 2.85 18.60 -3.36
C ILE A 270 3.94 18.51 -4.44
N VAL A 271 3.56 18.67 -5.72
CA VAL A 271 4.52 18.61 -6.84
C VAL A 271 5.52 19.77 -6.75
N LEU A 272 5.05 20.98 -6.45
CA LEU A 272 5.90 22.15 -6.29
C LEU A 272 6.88 21.98 -5.14
N TYR A 273 6.42 21.46 -3.99
CA TYR A 273 7.28 21.22 -2.84
C TYR A 273 8.30 20.11 -3.10
N ASN A 274 7.90 18.97 -3.69
CA ASN A 274 8.82 17.83 -3.82
C ASN A 274 9.81 17.93 -4.98
N ILE A 275 9.49 18.69 -6.05
CA ILE A 275 10.34 18.77 -7.25
C ILE A 275 11.01 20.14 -7.40
N PHE A 276 10.33 21.20 -7.00
CA PHE A 276 10.71 22.58 -7.33
C PHE A 276 11.07 23.41 -6.09
N SER A 277 11.28 22.79 -4.93
CA SER A 277 11.75 23.48 -3.73
C SER A 277 13.22 23.91 -3.85
N GLY A 278 13.55 25.02 -3.17
CA GLY A 278 14.93 25.47 -3.05
C GLY A 278 15.79 24.57 -2.15
N PRO A 279 17.10 24.84 -2.03
CA PRO A 279 17.99 24.13 -1.12
C PRO A 279 17.46 24.19 0.33
N GLY A 280 17.63 23.09 1.09
CA GLY A 280 17.16 23.00 2.48
C GLY A 280 15.69 22.64 2.65
N LYS A 281 14.99 22.31 1.55
CA LYS A 281 13.58 21.91 1.52
C LYS A 281 13.40 20.69 0.62
N GLY A 282 12.21 20.12 0.66
CA GLY A 282 11.85 18.95 -0.14
C GLY A 282 12.08 17.64 0.62
N PRO A 283 11.97 16.49 -0.06
CA PRO A 283 12.01 15.19 0.59
C PRO A 283 13.39 14.83 1.18
N GLU A 284 14.49 15.39 0.66
CA GLU A 284 15.86 15.07 1.08
C GLU A 284 16.17 15.46 2.53
N ILE A 285 15.42 16.40 3.11
CA ILE A 285 15.62 16.83 4.50
C ILE A 285 15.34 15.71 5.51
N TYR A 286 14.59 14.68 5.09
CA TYR A 286 14.28 13.49 5.89
C TYR A 286 15.30 12.35 5.67
N GLY A 287 16.39 12.63 4.95
CA GLY A 287 17.48 11.69 4.70
C GLY A 287 17.55 11.23 3.25
N THR A 288 18.69 10.63 2.88
CA THR A 288 18.92 10.07 1.54
C THR A 288 19.45 8.65 1.65
N GLU A 289 19.26 7.88 0.58
CA GLU A 289 19.61 6.45 0.55
C GLU A 289 20.37 6.09 -0.72
N ALA A 290 21.20 5.05 -0.63
CA ALA A 290 22.01 4.60 -1.76
C ALA A 290 21.14 4.12 -2.95
N TRP A 291 21.69 4.15 -4.16
CA TRP A 291 20.99 3.76 -5.39
C TRP A 291 20.41 2.32 -5.35
N HIS A 292 21.07 1.40 -4.63
CA HIS A 292 20.66 0.01 -4.48
C HIS A 292 19.64 -0.22 -3.35
N PHE A 293 19.08 0.84 -2.74
CA PHE A 293 18.08 0.72 -1.66
C PHE A 293 16.88 -0.13 -2.08
N TYR A 294 16.25 0.17 -3.22
CA TYR A 294 15.07 -0.57 -3.67
C TYR A 294 15.37 -2.01 -4.07
N ILE A 295 16.60 -2.33 -4.47
CA ILE A 295 17.01 -3.73 -4.68
C ILE A 295 16.92 -4.49 -3.35
N ARG A 296 17.50 -3.94 -2.28
CA ARG A 296 17.45 -4.55 -0.93
C ARG A 296 16.01 -4.60 -0.41
N ASN A 297 15.28 -3.49 -0.51
CA ASN A 297 13.91 -3.39 -0.02
C ASN A 297 12.97 -4.38 -0.74
N LEU A 298 12.99 -4.43 -2.08
CA LEU A 298 12.10 -5.29 -2.85
C LEU A 298 12.50 -6.77 -2.76
N LEU A 299 13.78 -7.11 -2.56
CA LEU A 299 14.17 -8.48 -2.22
C LEU A 299 13.59 -8.92 -0.87
N LEU A 300 13.56 -8.03 0.11
CA LEU A 300 12.94 -8.30 1.39
C LEU A 300 11.41 -8.42 1.26
N ASN A 301 10.78 -7.57 0.45
CA ASN A 301 9.32 -7.51 0.35
C ASN A 301 8.70 -8.52 -0.63
N PHE A 302 9.45 -8.95 -1.64
CA PHE A 302 8.96 -9.79 -2.73
C PHE A 302 9.89 -10.95 -3.08
N ASN A 303 11.01 -11.15 -2.39
CA ASN A 303 11.92 -12.29 -2.55
C ASN A 303 12.22 -12.65 -4.04
N ILE A 304 11.99 -13.90 -4.46
CA ILE A 304 12.14 -14.34 -5.85
C ILE A 304 11.15 -13.63 -6.80
N TRP A 305 10.00 -13.16 -6.32
CA TRP A 305 9.06 -12.41 -7.16
C TRP A 305 9.68 -11.12 -7.68
N PHE A 306 10.49 -10.42 -6.90
CA PHE A 306 11.24 -9.26 -7.39
C PHE A 306 12.26 -9.64 -8.47
N VAL A 307 13.03 -10.71 -8.26
CA VAL A 307 14.00 -11.22 -9.25
C VAL A 307 13.29 -11.57 -10.56
N LEU A 308 12.15 -12.25 -10.47
CA LEU A 308 11.30 -12.57 -11.62
C LEU A 308 10.75 -11.31 -12.28
N ALA A 309 10.34 -10.29 -11.52
CA ALA A 309 9.82 -9.05 -12.06
C ALA A 309 10.85 -8.30 -12.92
N VAL A 310 12.11 -8.24 -12.47
CA VAL A 310 13.23 -7.65 -13.22
C VAL A 310 13.66 -8.53 -14.40
N ALA A 311 13.48 -9.85 -14.32
CA ALA A 311 13.78 -10.76 -15.42
C ALA A 311 12.72 -10.73 -16.55
N ALA A 312 11.57 -10.08 -16.36
CA ALA A 312 10.45 -10.14 -17.31
C ALA A 312 10.80 -9.65 -18.71
N PHE A 313 11.44 -8.48 -18.83
CA PHE A 313 11.86 -7.97 -20.13
C PHE A 313 12.93 -8.84 -20.80
N PRO A 314 14.05 -9.18 -20.14
CA PRO A 314 15.05 -10.08 -20.72
C PRO A 314 14.44 -11.42 -21.18
N LEU A 315 13.63 -12.06 -20.34
CA LEU A 315 13.01 -13.35 -20.65
C LEU A 315 12.03 -13.27 -21.82
N PHE A 316 11.22 -12.20 -21.87
CA PHE A 316 10.30 -11.97 -22.97
C PHE A 316 11.04 -11.74 -24.30
N THR A 317 12.10 -10.93 -24.29
CA THR A 317 12.95 -10.68 -25.45
C THR A 317 13.62 -11.96 -25.94
N LEU A 318 14.22 -12.73 -25.03
CA LEU A 318 14.82 -14.04 -25.36
C LEU A 318 13.78 -14.99 -25.96
N LYS A 319 12.58 -15.08 -25.36
CA LYS A 319 11.49 -15.90 -25.91
C LYS A 319 11.20 -15.49 -27.36
N LYS A 320 11.08 -14.19 -27.64
CA LYS A 320 10.76 -13.69 -28.99
C LYS A 320 11.86 -13.94 -30.02
N ILE A 321 13.14 -13.93 -29.60
CA ILE A 321 14.28 -14.22 -30.46
C ILE A 321 14.36 -15.71 -30.81
N PHE A 322 14.15 -16.59 -29.83
CA PHE A 322 14.37 -18.04 -29.99
C PHE A 322 13.12 -18.85 -30.34
N SER A 323 11.93 -18.29 -30.16
CA SER A 323 10.67 -18.97 -30.47
C SER A 323 10.14 -18.48 -31.82
N SER A 324 10.01 -19.38 -32.79
CA SER A 324 9.36 -19.13 -34.10
C SER A 324 7.84 -19.00 -33.99
N GLU A 325 7.29 -18.67 -32.82
CA GLU A 325 5.83 -18.48 -32.66
C GLU A 325 5.43 -17.20 -33.42
N GLU A 326 4.52 -17.34 -34.39
CA GLU A 326 3.80 -16.25 -35.07
C GLU A 326 2.84 -15.51 -34.09
N ALA A 327 3.31 -15.12 -32.92
CA ALA A 327 2.61 -14.13 -32.12
C ALA A 327 2.73 -12.78 -32.85
N GLY A 328 1.64 -12.34 -33.47
CA GLY A 328 1.61 -11.11 -34.26
C GLY A 328 2.20 -9.92 -33.50
N ALA A 329 2.87 -9.01 -34.22
CA ALA A 329 3.64 -7.89 -33.65
C ALA A 329 2.88 -7.07 -32.59
N ILE A 330 1.55 -6.93 -32.75
CA ILE A 330 0.64 -6.24 -31.83
C ILE A 330 0.55 -6.94 -30.46
N SER A 331 0.54 -8.27 -30.42
CA SER A 331 0.55 -9.03 -29.15
C SER A 331 1.88 -8.89 -28.41
N GLY A 332 2.97 -8.75 -29.16
CA GLY A 332 4.29 -8.50 -28.61
C GLY A 332 4.43 -7.10 -28.00
N LEU A 333 3.95 -6.07 -28.71
CA LEU A 333 3.95 -4.68 -28.22
C LEU A 333 3.14 -4.54 -26.93
N ARG A 334 1.93 -5.11 -26.88
CA ARG A 334 1.08 -5.12 -25.68
C ARG A 334 1.76 -5.73 -24.47
N SER A 335 2.48 -6.83 -24.66
CA SER A 335 3.21 -7.48 -23.57
C SER A 335 4.30 -6.55 -23.01
N ILE A 336 5.00 -5.82 -23.88
CA ILE A 336 6.00 -4.81 -23.47
C ILE A 336 5.35 -3.68 -22.68
N VAL A 337 4.23 -3.17 -23.17
CA VAL A 337 3.45 -2.10 -22.50
C VAL A 337 3.01 -2.55 -21.12
N PHE A 338 2.50 -3.77 -20.97
CA PHE A 338 2.05 -4.28 -19.67
C PHE A 338 3.20 -4.46 -18.67
N MET A 339 4.42 -4.77 -19.15
CA MET A 339 5.58 -4.95 -18.29
C MET A 339 6.25 -3.64 -17.88
N SER A 340 6.15 -2.61 -18.71
CA SER A 340 6.89 -1.35 -18.57
C SER A 340 6.61 -0.50 -17.32
N PRO A 341 5.39 -0.45 -16.71
CA PRO A 341 5.14 0.44 -15.58
C PRO A 341 6.05 0.15 -14.39
N PHE A 342 6.36 -1.13 -14.13
CA PHE A 342 7.28 -1.51 -13.06
C PHE A 342 8.69 -0.95 -13.29
N TYR A 343 9.23 -1.08 -14.50
CA TYR A 343 10.58 -0.60 -14.83
C TYR A 343 10.65 0.92 -14.85
N LEU A 344 9.62 1.58 -15.38
CA LEU A 344 9.49 3.04 -15.34
C LEU A 344 9.56 3.55 -13.90
N TRP A 345 8.74 2.97 -13.02
CA TRP A 345 8.67 3.38 -11.62
C TRP A 345 9.95 3.08 -10.85
N LEU A 346 10.49 1.86 -11.01
CA LEU A 346 11.74 1.45 -10.40
C LEU A 346 12.89 2.37 -10.84
N GLY A 347 12.93 2.75 -12.12
CA GLY A 347 13.89 3.71 -12.64
C GLY A 347 13.77 5.08 -11.97
N ILE A 348 12.57 5.70 -12.03
CA ILE A 348 12.31 7.02 -11.46
C ILE A 348 12.81 7.10 -10.01
N PHE A 349 12.37 6.18 -9.14
CA PHE A 349 12.70 6.26 -7.72
C PHE A 349 14.12 5.79 -7.38
N SER A 350 14.75 4.93 -8.19
CA SER A 350 16.15 4.56 -7.97
C SER A 350 17.09 5.74 -8.21
N PHE A 351 16.74 6.66 -9.12
CA PHE A 351 17.51 7.88 -9.38
C PHE A 351 17.24 9.02 -8.40
N GLN A 352 16.12 9.01 -7.67
CA GLN A 352 15.86 10.01 -6.62
C GLN A 352 16.78 9.79 -5.41
N PRO A 353 17.40 10.82 -4.82
CA PRO A 353 18.24 10.67 -3.63
C PRO A 353 17.47 10.15 -2.42
N HIS A 354 16.32 10.76 -2.13
CA HIS A 354 15.42 10.35 -1.06
C HIS A 354 14.59 9.12 -1.46
N LYS A 355 14.47 8.15 -0.55
CA LYS A 355 13.82 6.87 -0.82
C LYS A 355 13.10 6.36 0.42
N GLU A 356 11.90 5.85 0.22
CA GLU A 356 11.08 5.24 1.27
C GLU A 356 10.38 4.00 0.73
N GLU A 357 10.12 3.03 1.60
CA GLU A 357 9.46 1.79 1.20
C GLU A 357 8.08 2.02 0.57
N ARG A 358 7.28 2.92 1.15
CA ARG A 358 5.92 3.23 0.69
C ARG A 358 5.87 3.87 -0.70
N PHE A 359 6.97 4.44 -1.21
CA PHE A 359 7.01 4.99 -2.58
C PHE A 359 6.87 3.89 -3.64
N MET A 360 7.17 2.64 -3.30
CA MET A 360 7.03 1.52 -4.24
C MET A 360 5.62 0.91 -4.26
N TYR A 361 4.75 1.23 -3.29
CA TYR A 361 3.40 0.64 -3.20
C TYR A 361 2.60 0.77 -4.50
N PRO A 362 2.57 1.94 -5.18
CA PRO A 362 1.80 2.08 -6.43
C PRO A 362 2.23 1.10 -7.53
N ALA A 363 3.49 0.67 -7.54
CA ALA A 363 4.03 -0.23 -8.56
C ALA A 363 3.98 -1.72 -8.19
N TYR A 364 3.58 -2.10 -6.97
CA TYR A 364 3.48 -3.51 -6.56
C TYR A 364 2.58 -4.37 -7.48
N PRO A 365 1.45 -3.88 -8.00
CA PRO A 365 0.67 -4.64 -8.98
C PRO A 365 1.40 -4.91 -10.28
N ALA A 366 2.21 -3.96 -10.76
CA ALA A 366 3.04 -4.13 -11.94
C ALA A 366 4.22 -5.07 -11.69
N LEU A 367 4.84 -4.99 -10.50
CA LEU A 367 5.89 -5.93 -10.06
C LEU A 367 5.35 -7.36 -10.06
N THR A 368 4.21 -7.59 -9.41
CA THR A 368 3.61 -8.93 -9.30
C THR A 368 3.12 -9.48 -10.64
N LEU A 369 2.62 -8.61 -11.54
CA LEU A 369 2.31 -9.00 -12.92
C LEU A 369 3.57 -9.43 -13.69
N ASN A 370 4.65 -8.66 -13.61
CA ASN A 370 5.91 -9.00 -14.28
C ASN A 370 6.48 -10.31 -13.75
N ALA A 371 6.46 -10.50 -12.43
CA ALA A 371 6.91 -11.73 -11.81
C ALA A 371 6.11 -12.95 -12.32
N ALA A 372 4.78 -12.79 -12.41
CA ALA A 372 3.88 -13.83 -12.91
C ALA A 372 4.12 -14.16 -14.39
N MET A 373 4.37 -13.14 -15.23
CA MET A 373 4.70 -13.33 -16.65
C MET A 373 6.04 -14.04 -16.82
N SER A 374 7.08 -13.63 -16.09
CA SER A 374 8.39 -14.29 -16.09
C SER A 374 8.29 -15.75 -15.68
N LEU A 375 7.59 -16.03 -14.58
CA LEU A 375 7.40 -17.39 -14.11
C LEU A 375 6.66 -18.24 -15.15
N HIS A 376 5.64 -17.67 -15.80
CA HIS A 376 4.95 -18.35 -16.88
C HIS A 376 5.87 -18.71 -18.05
N ILE A 377 6.74 -17.78 -18.49
CA ILE A 377 7.73 -18.00 -19.55
C ILE A 377 8.73 -19.08 -19.15
N LEU A 378 9.31 -18.99 -17.94
CA LEU A 378 10.27 -19.96 -17.43
C LEU A 378 9.68 -21.36 -17.31
N LEU A 379 8.46 -21.48 -16.79
CA LEU A 379 7.80 -22.79 -16.66
C LEU A 379 7.39 -23.37 -18.00
N ALA A 380 7.05 -22.55 -18.99
CA ALA A 380 6.81 -23.01 -20.35
C ALA A 380 8.10 -23.57 -20.98
N ALA A 381 9.22 -22.86 -20.83
CA ALA A 381 10.52 -23.31 -21.33
C ALA A 381 11.02 -24.57 -20.60
N PHE A 382 10.93 -24.60 -19.26
CA PHE A 382 11.36 -25.74 -18.44
C PHE A 382 10.44 -26.97 -18.64
N GLY A 383 9.15 -26.74 -18.89
CA GLY A 383 8.15 -27.77 -19.13
C GLY A 383 8.24 -28.45 -20.50
N GLN A 384 9.11 -27.99 -21.41
CA GLN A 384 9.24 -28.59 -22.74
C GLN A 384 9.63 -30.08 -22.64
N SER A 385 8.99 -30.91 -23.44
CA SER A 385 9.20 -32.37 -23.42
C SER A 385 9.91 -32.88 -24.68
N ASP A 386 10.50 -31.98 -25.47
CA ASP A 386 11.23 -32.37 -26.69
C ASP A 386 12.51 -33.15 -26.31
N PRO A 387 12.58 -34.47 -26.62
CA PRO A 387 13.71 -35.32 -26.26
C PRO A 387 15.03 -34.89 -26.90
N LYS A 388 15.00 -34.05 -27.95
CA LYS A 388 16.21 -33.47 -28.57
C LYS A 388 16.88 -32.42 -27.69
N THR A 389 16.15 -31.83 -26.75
CA THR A 389 16.67 -30.82 -25.83
C THR A 389 17.14 -31.45 -24.51
N LEU A 390 18.17 -30.91 -23.88
CA LEU A 390 18.64 -31.38 -22.55
C LEU A 390 17.53 -31.30 -21.49
N ILE A 391 16.70 -30.25 -21.54
CA ILE A 391 15.59 -30.03 -20.62
C ILE A 391 14.47 -31.07 -20.84
N GLY A 392 14.21 -31.48 -22.08
CA GLY A 392 13.20 -32.50 -22.39
C GLY A 392 13.54 -33.90 -21.89
N LYS A 393 14.83 -34.19 -21.65
CA LYS A 393 15.30 -35.45 -21.06
C LYS A 393 15.05 -35.55 -19.55
N ILE A 394 14.79 -34.43 -18.86
CA ILE A 394 14.55 -34.42 -17.42
C ILE A 394 13.16 -35.02 -17.14
N PRO A 395 13.03 -36.01 -16.23
CA PRO A 395 11.74 -36.61 -15.90
C PRO A 395 10.74 -35.58 -15.37
N ALA A 396 9.47 -35.68 -15.80
CA ALA A 396 8.41 -34.75 -15.41
C ALA A 396 8.22 -34.65 -13.89
N LYS A 397 8.38 -35.76 -13.14
CA LYS A 397 8.32 -35.79 -11.68
C LYS A 397 9.43 -34.94 -11.04
N LEU A 398 10.65 -34.99 -11.57
CA LEU A 398 11.77 -34.19 -11.08
C LEU A 398 11.56 -32.71 -11.40
N LYS A 399 11.05 -32.38 -12.59
CA LYS A 399 10.69 -31.00 -12.94
C LYS A 399 9.66 -30.44 -11.98
N LEU A 400 8.59 -31.20 -11.71
CA LEU A 400 7.55 -30.81 -10.76
C LEU A 400 8.14 -30.60 -9.36
N LEU A 401 8.99 -31.53 -8.88
CA LEU A 401 9.65 -31.40 -7.59
C LEU A 401 10.48 -30.09 -7.48
N VAL A 402 11.32 -29.79 -8.48
CA VAL A 402 12.13 -28.56 -8.49
C VAL A 402 11.26 -27.31 -8.46
N VAL A 403 10.22 -27.26 -9.30
CA VAL A 403 9.29 -26.12 -9.34
C VAL A 403 8.54 -25.99 -8.02
N SER A 404 8.03 -27.09 -7.47
CA SER A 404 7.32 -27.10 -6.19
C SER A 404 8.22 -26.62 -5.05
N LEU A 405 9.47 -27.08 -4.97
CA LEU A 405 10.42 -26.63 -3.94
C LEU A 405 10.70 -25.13 -4.02
N LEU A 406 10.90 -24.59 -5.22
CA LEU A 406 11.15 -23.16 -5.41
C LEU A 406 9.95 -22.30 -5.03
N ILE A 407 8.74 -22.70 -5.44
CA ILE A 407 7.52 -21.93 -5.16
C ILE A 407 7.15 -22.04 -3.67
N ILE A 408 7.17 -23.24 -3.10
CA ILE A 408 6.89 -23.45 -1.66
C ILE A 408 7.93 -22.69 -0.82
N GLY A 409 9.22 -22.81 -1.14
CA GLY A 409 10.27 -22.07 -0.44
C GLY A 409 10.09 -20.54 -0.50
N SER A 410 9.66 -20.00 -1.63
CA SER A 410 9.32 -18.57 -1.74
C SER A 410 8.14 -18.18 -0.84
N VAL A 411 7.08 -19.00 -0.83
CA VAL A 411 5.91 -18.78 0.04
C VAL A 411 6.32 -18.84 1.51
N ASP A 412 7.09 -19.86 1.91
CA ASP A 412 7.54 -20.03 3.28
C ASP A 412 8.40 -18.87 3.76
N VAL A 413 9.33 -18.38 2.92
CA VAL A 413 10.14 -17.20 3.23
C VAL A 413 9.27 -15.95 3.38
N GLY A 414 8.28 -15.77 2.51
CA GLY A 414 7.33 -14.66 2.58
C GLY A 414 6.50 -14.67 3.86
N VAL A 415 5.90 -15.82 4.20
CA VAL A 415 5.11 -16.01 5.43
C VAL A 415 5.99 -15.87 6.67
N ALA A 416 7.18 -16.46 6.69
CA ALA A 416 8.12 -16.32 7.79
C ALA A 416 8.52 -14.86 8.00
N ARG A 417 8.66 -14.07 6.94
CA ARG A 417 8.95 -12.64 7.08
C ARG A 417 7.76 -11.85 7.61
N ILE A 418 6.54 -12.09 7.11
CA ILE A 418 5.31 -11.46 7.62
C ILE A 418 5.15 -11.73 9.11
N TYR A 419 5.20 -12.99 9.51
CA TYR A 419 5.13 -13.38 10.92
C TYR A 419 6.30 -12.81 11.73
N GLY A 420 7.48 -12.74 11.11
CA GLY A 420 8.68 -12.16 11.69
C GLY A 420 8.53 -10.68 12.03
N ILE A 421 7.94 -9.88 11.15
CA ILE A 421 7.69 -8.45 11.37
C ILE A 421 6.59 -8.25 12.41
N TYR A 422 5.48 -9.00 12.31
CA TYR A 422 4.40 -8.94 13.30
C TYR A 422 4.90 -9.22 14.73
N THR A 423 5.64 -10.31 14.92
CA THR A 423 6.15 -10.67 16.25
C THR A 423 7.21 -9.69 16.75
N ALA A 424 7.99 -9.08 15.86
CA ALA A 424 9.04 -8.13 16.21
C ALA A 424 8.52 -6.75 16.63
N TYR A 425 7.42 -6.29 16.01
CA TYR A 425 7.05 -4.87 16.01
C TYR A 425 5.58 -4.59 16.31
N SER A 426 4.80 -5.56 16.83
CA SER A 426 3.38 -5.36 17.16
C SER A 426 3.12 -4.70 18.53
N ALA A 427 4.13 -4.49 19.36
CA ALA A 427 3.97 -3.93 20.71
C ALA A 427 3.22 -2.58 20.74
N PRO A 428 3.50 -1.60 19.86
CA PRO A 428 2.86 -0.29 19.93
C PRO A 428 1.33 -0.36 19.75
N LEU A 429 0.79 -1.36 19.05
CA LEU A 429 -0.66 -1.52 18.91
C LEU A 429 -1.33 -2.19 20.13
N LYS A 430 -0.56 -2.75 21.06
CA LYS A 430 -1.04 -3.62 22.16
C LYS A 430 -0.92 -3.00 23.55
N ILE A 431 0.11 -2.19 23.80
CA ILE A 431 0.42 -1.71 25.16
C ILE A 431 -0.67 -0.84 25.80
N TYR A 432 -1.59 -0.28 24.99
CA TYR A 432 -2.69 0.59 25.45
C TYR A 432 -3.96 -0.15 25.87
N GLU A 433 -4.06 -1.46 25.67
CA GLU A 433 -5.24 -2.25 26.03
C GLU A 433 -5.73 -2.02 27.48
N PRO A 434 -4.85 -1.94 28.51
CA PRO A 434 -5.30 -1.69 29.89
C PRO A 434 -5.98 -0.34 30.11
N LEU A 435 -5.69 0.68 29.28
CA LEU A 435 -6.37 1.98 29.38
C LEU A 435 -7.83 1.87 28.96
N GLN A 436 -8.16 0.94 28.04
CA GLN A 436 -9.51 0.79 27.48
C GLN A 436 -10.51 0.19 28.47
N ASN A 437 -10.04 -0.50 29.51
CA ASN A 437 -10.89 -1.18 30.49
C ASN A 437 -11.56 -0.24 31.49
N GLY A 438 -11.26 1.07 31.45
CA GLY A 438 -11.85 2.08 32.33
C GLY A 438 -11.37 2.05 33.78
N THR A 439 -10.45 1.14 34.13
CA THR A 439 -9.87 1.03 35.47
C THR A 439 -8.62 1.89 35.66
N LEU A 440 -8.01 2.37 34.56
CA LEU A 440 -6.76 3.11 34.55
C LEU A 440 -6.91 4.43 33.80
N GLY A 441 -6.38 5.49 34.42
CA GLY A 441 -6.35 6.84 33.88
C GLY A 441 -7.67 7.59 34.01
N THR A 442 -7.59 8.91 34.05
CA THR A 442 -8.73 9.83 34.14
C THR A 442 -8.92 10.63 32.85
N ARG A 443 -10.05 11.35 32.76
CA ARG A 443 -10.38 12.12 31.56
C ARG A 443 -9.38 13.26 31.39
N GLY A 444 -8.78 13.37 30.21
CA GLY A 444 -7.79 14.40 29.91
C GLY A 444 -6.37 14.10 30.38
N ASP A 445 -6.09 12.89 30.86
CA ASP A 445 -4.72 12.47 31.20
C ASP A 445 -3.80 12.56 29.97
N SER A 446 -2.54 12.88 30.21
CA SER A 446 -1.50 12.92 29.17
C SER A 446 -0.78 11.58 29.04
N VAL A 447 -0.58 11.14 27.80
CA VAL A 447 0.28 10.01 27.45
C VAL A 447 1.48 10.56 26.70
N CYS A 448 2.63 10.54 27.36
CA CYS A 448 3.84 11.16 26.85
C CYS A 448 4.70 10.20 26.03
N PHE A 449 5.39 10.79 25.05
CA PHE A 449 6.33 10.12 24.17
C PHE A 449 7.62 10.93 24.07
N GLY A 450 8.76 10.30 24.32
CA GLY A 450 10.08 10.84 24.00
C GLY A 450 10.60 10.20 22.72
N LYS A 451 11.69 9.43 22.85
CA LYS A 451 12.33 8.68 21.75
C LYS A 451 11.42 7.72 20.96
N GLU A 452 10.26 7.37 21.51
CA GLU A 452 9.29 6.46 20.89
C GLU A 452 8.16 7.17 20.12
N TRP A 453 8.21 8.49 19.97
CA TRP A 453 7.16 9.29 19.33
C TRP A 453 6.72 8.76 17.97
N TYR A 454 7.67 8.32 17.13
CA TYR A 454 7.40 7.84 15.77
C TYR A 454 6.73 6.46 15.72
N ARG A 455 6.59 5.78 16.87
CA ARG A 455 5.90 4.49 17.00
C ARG A 455 4.50 4.60 17.57
N PHE A 456 4.08 5.81 17.96
CA PHE A 456 2.72 6.05 18.40
C PHE A 456 1.74 5.64 17.29
N PRO A 457 0.75 4.75 17.57
CA PRO A 457 -0.11 4.25 16.51
C PRO A 457 -1.22 5.24 16.12
N SER A 458 -1.87 5.88 17.10
CA SER A 458 -2.84 6.98 16.97
C SER A 458 -3.60 7.19 18.29
N THR A 459 -4.14 8.39 18.46
CA THR A 459 -5.09 8.81 19.50
C THR A 459 -6.37 7.96 19.52
N TYR A 460 -6.68 7.20 18.46
CA TYR A 460 -7.73 6.16 18.51
C TYR A 460 -7.48 5.11 19.61
N HIS A 461 -6.22 4.89 20.01
CA HIS A 461 -5.83 3.95 21.08
C HIS A 461 -5.86 4.55 22.49
N LEU A 462 -6.16 5.85 22.63
CA LEU A 462 -6.18 6.56 23.91
C LEU A 462 -7.63 6.86 24.31
N PRO A 463 -8.20 6.28 25.37
CA PRO A 463 -9.60 6.49 25.76
C PRO A 463 -9.78 7.82 26.53
N ASN A 464 -11.00 8.12 26.99
CA ASN A 464 -11.30 9.19 27.95
C ASN A 464 -10.72 10.57 27.61
N ASP A 465 -10.74 10.98 26.34
CA ASP A 465 -10.15 12.26 25.91
C ASP A 465 -8.69 12.47 26.37
N MET A 466 -7.93 11.38 26.50
CA MET A 466 -6.49 11.44 26.78
C MET A 466 -5.72 12.03 25.59
N HIS A 467 -4.65 12.76 25.90
CA HIS A 467 -3.84 13.45 24.90
C HIS A 467 -2.45 12.87 24.78
N ALA A 468 -2.05 12.55 23.55
CA ALA A 468 -0.65 12.32 23.23
C ALA A 468 0.12 13.64 23.39
N LYS A 469 1.25 13.58 24.10
CA LYS A 469 2.16 14.70 24.36
C LYS A 469 3.59 14.27 24.11
N PHE A 470 4.47 15.22 23.83
CA PHE A 470 5.88 14.94 23.58
C PHE A 470 6.74 15.51 24.69
N ILE A 471 7.71 14.74 25.16
CA ILE A 471 8.79 15.22 26.03
C ILE A 471 10.07 15.35 25.18
N LYS A 472 11.00 16.20 25.61
CA LYS A 472 12.28 16.35 24.90
C LYS A 472 13.02 15.00 24.85
N SER A 473 13.59 14.70 23.69
CA SER A 473 14.42 13.52 23.40
C SER A 473 15.62 13.98 22.55
N GLU A 474 16.48 13.05 22.11
CA GLU A 474 17.61 13.39 21.21
C GLU A 474 17.15 13.75 19.79
N PHE A 475 15.84 13.67 19.51
CA PHE A 475 15.29 14.19 18.27
C PHE A 475 15.22 15.73 18.30
N ASP A 476 15.90 16.36 17.34
CA ASP A 476 15.96 17.81 17.13
C ASP A 476 15.25 18.24 15.83
N GLY A 477 14.26 17.45 15.39
CA GLY A 477 13.42 17.79 14.24
C GLY A 477 12.06 18.34 14.64
N LEU A 478 11.25 18.72 13.66
CA LEU A 478 9.90 19.22 13.92
C LEU A 478 8.96 18.08 14.30
N LEU A 479 8.42 18.12 15.53
CA LEU A 479 7.38 17.19 15.97
C LEU A 479 5.97 17.65 15.56
N PRO A 480 5.00 16.71 15.46
CA PRO A 480 3.60 17.03 15.27
C PRO A 480 3.09 17.98 16.37
N GLY A 481 2.28 18.96 15.97
CA GLY A 481 1.58 19.87 16.87
C GLY A 481 0.16 19.39 17.16
N GLN A 482 -0.55 20.09 18.05
CA GLN A 482 -1.96 19.77 18.31
C GLN A 482 -2.87 20.54 17.36
N PHE A 483 -3.96 19.92 16.93
CA PHE A 483 -5.06 20.66 16.33
C PHE A 483 -5.71 21.59 17.36
N ALA A 484 -6.16 22.75 16.89
CA ALA A 484 -6.93 23.65 17.74
C ALA A 484 -8.28 23.02 18.12
N GLU A 485 -8.47 22.79 19.42
CA GLU A 485 -9.71 22.25 19.97
C GLU A 485 -10.79 23.34 20.08
N VAL A 486 -12.05 22.93 19.96
CA VAL A 486 -13.20 23.82 20.04
C VAL A 486 -13.43 24.26 21.49
N LYS A 487 -12.67 25.25 21.97
CA LYS A 487 -12.89 25.86 23.30
C LYS A 487 -13.63 27.19 23.24
N THR A 488 -13.65 27.90 22.11
CA THR A 488 -14.46 29.12 21.91
C THR A 488 -14.69 29.48 20.42
N GLY A 489 -15.94 29.76 20.04
CA GLY A 489 -16.33 30.72 18.97
C GLY A 489 -16.06 30.39 17.49
N HIS A 490 -15.11 29.52 17.14
CA HIS A 490 -14.62 29.39 15.76
C HIS A 490 -15.26 28.26 14.92
N GLY A 491 -16.37 27.66 15.36
CA GLY A 491 -17.08 26.61 14.61
C GLY A 491 -16.45 25.21 14.73
N VAL A 492 -17.06 24.24 14.03
CA VAL A 492 -16.60 22.84 14.02
C VAL A 492 -15.36 22.73 13.13
N TRP A 493 -14.30 22.08 13.63
CA TRP A 493 -13.02 21.86 12.96
C TRP A 493 -12.08 23.07 12.76
N ALA A 494 -12.10 24.07 13.65
CA ALA A 494 -11.24 25.27 13.57
C ALA A 494 -9.75 25.01 13.25
N GLY A 495 -9.16 23.96 13.84
CA GLY A 495 -7.80 23.51 13.52
C GLY A 495 -7.51 23.13 12.06
N ALA A 496 -8.51 22.97 11.19
CA ALA A 496 -8.28 22.69 9.77
C ALA A 496 -7.86 23.92 8.94
N TRP A 497 -8.08 25.13 9.47
CA TRP A 497 -7.70 26.39 8.83
C TRP A 497 -6.98 27.40 9.73
N LEU A 498 -6.87 27.12 11.03
CA LEU A 498 -6.04 27.94 11.90
C LEU A 498 -4.57 27.58 11.67
N GLU A 499 -3.74 28.60 11.49
CA GLU A 499 -2.29 28.41 11.36
C GLU A 499 -1.72 27.97 12.72
N PRO A 500 -1.19 26.74 12.84
CA PRO A 500 -0.53 26.32 14.08
C PRO A 500 0.79 27.04 14.28
N ALA A 501 1.06 27.46 15.52
CA ALA A 501 2.33 28.05 15.89
C ALA A 501 3.49 27.05 15.73
N GLY A 502 4.63 27.53 15.27
CA GLY A 502 5.88 26.76 15.24
C GLY A 502 5.94 25.66 14.18
N MET A 503 5.12 25.72 13.13
CA MET A 503 5.25 24.82 11.98
C MET A 503 6.18 25.41 10.92
N ASN A 504 7.01 24.57 10.31
CA ASN A 504 7.92 24.96 9.23
C ASN A 504 8.13 23.79 8.22
N ASP A 505 8.51 24.11 6.98
CA ASP A 505 8.78 23.16 5.90
C ASP A 505 10.28 22.80 5.76
N GLU A 506 11.05 23.02 6.83
CA GLU A 506 12.51 22.83 6.88
C GLU A 506 12.91 21.81 7.97
N ASN A 507 11.94 21.18 8.63
CA ASN A 507 12.13 20.24 9.74
C ASN A 507 12.93 20.83 10.93
N ILE A 508 12.81 22.14 11.15
CA ILE A 508 13.45 22.84 12.26
C ILE A 508 12.68 22.55 13.55
N GLU A 509 13.41 22.20 14.61
CA GLU A 509 12.85 21.97 15.94
C GLU A 509 12.05 23.17 16.45
N ASP A 510 10.92 22.88 17.10
CA ASP A 510 10.13 23.88 17.82
C ASP A 510 9.95 23.43 19.28
N MET A 511 10.51 24.21 20.22
CA MET A 511 10.45 23.90 21.65
C MET A 511 9.02 23.95 22.22
N GLY A 512 8.09 24.61 21.53
CA GLY A 512 6.68 24.65 21.89
C GLY A 512 5.93 23.33 21.67
N LYS A 513 6.55 22.33 21.02
CA LYS A 513 5.97 20.98 20.88
C LYS A 513 6.13 20.11 22.12
N TYR A 514 7.04 20.48 23.03
CA TYR A 514 7.33 19.68 24.21
C TYR A 514 6.52 20.11 25.43
N VAL A 515 6.27 19.16 26.32
CA VAL A 515 5.77 19.39 27.68
C VAL A 515 6.80 18.93 28.69
N ASP A 516 6.69 19.48 29.90
CA ASP A 516 7.51 19.04 31.03
C ASP A 516 7.12 17.60 31.44
N LEU A 517 8.11 16.77 31.78
CA LEU A 517 7.91 15.39 32.21
C LEU A 517 6.94 15.27 33.39
N HIS A 518 6.92 16.27 34.27
CA HIS A 518 6.02 16.30 35.41
C HIS A 518 4.54 16.53 35.04
N THR A 519 4.23 16.80 33.79
CA THR A 519 2.84 16.87 33.31
C THR A 519 2.34 15.53 32.79
N CYS A 520 3.22 14.52 32.67
CA CYS A 520 2.92 13.20 32.13
C CYS A 520 2.24 12.30 33.18
N ASN A 521 1.01 11.86 32.90
CA ASN A 521 0.32 10.83 33.69
C ASN A 521 0.80 9.43 33.31
N PHE A 522 1.00 9.21 32.01
CA PHE A 522 1.56 8.00 31.44
C PHE A 522 2.74 8.34 30.53
N LEU A 523 3.63 7.38 30.36
CA LEU A 523 4.80 7.49 29.49
C LEU A 523 4.99 6.20 28.72
N VAL A 524 5.31 6.31 27.44
CA VAL A 524 5.70 5.16 26.61
C VAL A 524 7.20 5.19 26.40
N ASP A 525 7.86 4.07 26.73
CA ASP A 525 9.30 3.91 26.60
C ASP A 525 9.65 2.51 26.07
N THR A 526 10.82 2.38 25.44
CA THR A 526 11.42 1.09 25.07
C THR A 526 12.79 0.96 25.71
N TYR A 527 13.02 -0.19 26.32
CA TYR A 527 14.30 -0.55 26.92
C TYR A 527 14.89 -1.77 26.22
N TYR A 528 16.16 -1.66 25.81
CA TYR A 528 16.93 -2.78 25.29
C TYR A 528 18.06 -3.10 26.27
N PRO A 529 18.26 -4.38 26.66
CA PRO A 529 19.38 -4.74 27.53
C PRO A 529 20.73 -4.28 26.96
N GLY A 530 21.43 -3.44 27.70
CA GLY A 530 22.73 -2.88 27.29
C GLY A 530 22.66 -1.60 26.45
N SER A 531 21.49 -0.98 26.25
CA SER A 531 21.40 0.38 25.72
C SER A 531 22.05 1.40 26.68
N SER A 532 22.49 2.53 26.15
CA SER A 532 22.98 3.68 26.92
C SER A 532 21.87 4.69 27.14
N ALA A 533 21.75 5.20 28.36
CA ALA A 533 20.89 6.34 28.67
C ALA A 533 21.60 7.66 28.32
N SER A 534 20.84 8.67 27.92
CA SER A 534 21.29 10.06 27.78
C SER A 534 20.53 10.98 28.74
N GLU A 535 20.86 12.27 28.74
CA GLU A 535 20.13 13.30 29.51
C GLU A 535 18.66 13.37 29.07
N TYR A 536 18.39 13.36 27.76
CA TYR A 536 17.04 13.47 27.21
C TYR A 536 16.35 12.12 26.96
N GLU A 537 17.09 11.01 26.98
CA GLU A 537 16.56 9.65 26.80
C GLU A 537 17.01 8.71 27.93
N PRO A 538 16.62 8.99 29.19
CA PRO A 538 16.88 8.07 30.29
C PRO A 538 16.07 6.77 30.12
N HIS A 539 16.48 5.72 30.82
CA HIS A 539 15.74 4.46 30.86
C HIS A 539 14.57 4.57 31.85
N TYR A 540 13.46 5.18 31.43
CA TYR A 540 12.29 5.36 32.28
C TYR A 540 11.70 4.04 32.78
N ILE A 541 11.83 2.96 31.99
CA ILE A 541 11.43 1.61 32.41
C ILE A 541 12.20 1.14 33.65
N LEU A 542 13.46 1.56 33.84
CA LEU A 542 14.27 1.17 35.00
C LEU A 542 14.07 2.09 36.22
N ASP A 543 13.38 3.23 36.05
CA ASP A 543 13.06 4.18 37.11
C ASP A 543 11.79 3.73 37.87
N GLU A 544 11.95 2.69 38.68
CA GLU A 544 10.89 2.17 39.54
C GLU A 544 10.51 3.12 40.68
N GLU A 545 11.26 4.20 40.93
CA GLU A 545 10.92 5.17 41.97
C GLU A 545 9.75 6.07 41.52
N ASN A 546 9.76 6.50 40.25
CA ASN A 546 8.76 7.41 39.71
C ASN A 546 7.72 6.73 38.81
N TRP A 547 8.02 5.55 38.25
CA TRP A 547 7.17 4.88 37.27
C TRP A 547 6.73 3.47 37.71
N GLU A 548 5.49 3.14 37.39
CA GLU A 548 4.88 1.81 37.53
C GLU A 548 4.66 1.21 36.15
N HIS A 549 5.02 -0.06 35.97
CA HIS A 549 4.82 -0.77 34.70
C HIS A 549 3.35 -1.17 34.56
N VAL A 550 2.65 -0.63 33.57
CA VAL A 550 1.24 -0.96 33.30
C VAL A 550 1.13 -2.15 32.35
N SER A 551 1.85 -2.08 31.23
CA SER A 551 1.85 -3.13 30.21
C SER A 551 3.15 -3.09 29.45
N CYS A 552 3.81 -4.24 29.34
CA CYS A 552 5.05 -4.39 28.60
C CYS A 552 4.91 -5.54 27.60
N GLN A 553 5.37 -5.30 26.37
CA GLN A 553 5.36 -6.29 25.30
C GLN A 553 6.77 -6.45 24.73
N PRO A 554 7.16 -7.67 24.30
CA PRO A 554 8.44 -7.88 23.64
C PRO A 554 8.59 -7.01 22.39
N PHE A 555 9.75 -6.39 22.22
CA PHE A 555 10.08 -5.62 21.02
C PHE A 555 11.47 -5.99 20.53
N LEU A 556 11.64 -6.21 19.22
CA LEU A 556 12.89 -6.76 18.69
C LEU A 556 14.06 -5.78 18.87
N ASP A 557 15.14 -6.25 19.51
CA ASP A 557 16.40 -5.53 19.53
C ASP A 557 17.12 -5.76 18.19
N ALA A 558 17.01 -4.79 17.29
CA ALA A 558 17.64 -4.85 15.98
C ALA A 558 19.16 -4.70 16.03
N SER A 559 19.74 -4.16 17.12
CA SER A 559 21.18 -3.95 17.26
C SER A 559 21.91 -5.24 17.65
N GLN A 560 21.29 -6.05 18.51
CA GLN A 560 21.84 -7.33 18.98
C GLN A 560 21.36 -8.54 18.16
N THR A 561 20.30 -8.39 17.36
CA THR A 561 19.80 -9.48 16.51
C THR A 561 20.56 -9.57 15.18
N HIS A 562 21.11 -10.75 14.90
CA HIS A 562 21.77 -11.03 13.62
C HIS A 562 20.83 -10.79 12.42
N VAL A 563 21.38 -10.32 11.29
CA VAL A 563 20.64 -10.00 10.05
C VAL A 563 19.64 -11.09 9.67
N LEU A 564 20.03 -12.36 9.70
CA LEU A 564 19.13 -13.48 9.38
C LEU A 564 17.86 -13.51 10.24
N GLY A 565 17.99 -13.31 11.57
CA GLY A 565 16.86 -13.29 12.49
C GLY A 565 16.00 -12.02 12.35
N ARG A 566 16.56 -10.92 11.83
CA ARG A 566 15.82 -9.71 11.45
C ARG A 566 15.07 -9.88 10.13
N THR A 567 15.67 -10.60 9.18
CA THR A 567 15.14 -10.75 7.82
C THR A 567 14.00 -11.76 7.72
N ILE A 568 14.16 -12.94 8.34
CA ILE A 568 13.14 -13.99 8.37
C ILE A 568 12.86 -14.38 9.81
N TRP A 569 11.64 -14.86 10.08
CA TRP A 569 11.36 -15.47 11.38
C TRP A 569 12.09 -16.80 11.50
N LEU A 570 12.82 -16.95 12.60
CA LEU A 570 13.45 -18.20 13.00
C LEU A 570 12.85 -18.66 14.32
N PRO A 571 12.46 -19.95 14.44
CA PRO A 571 11.90 -20.45 15.68
C PRO A 571 12.97 -20.52 16.77
N ASN A 572 12.58 -20.28 18.02
CA ASN A 572 13.47 -20.39 19.18
C ASN A 572 13.62 -21.86 19.62
N LEU A 573 14.13 -22.72 18.73
CA LEU A 573 14.33 -24.14 19.00
C LEU A 573 15.76 -24.41 19.47
N PRO A 574 15.99 -25.47 20.30
CA PRO A 574 17.31 -25.77 20.86
C PRO A 574 18.41 -25.93 19.80
N PHE A 575 18.08 -26.47 18.62
CA PHE A 575 19.01 -26.68 17.52
C PHE A 575 19.36 -25.41 16.73
N VAL A 576 18.59 -24.32 16.86
CA VAL A 576 18.93 -23.04 16.22
C VAL A 576 20.06 -22.40 17.04
N PRO A 577 21.24 -22.12 16.44
CA PRO A 577 22.35 -21.50 17.15
C PRO A 577 21.96 -20.20 17.85
N LYS A 578 22.45 -19.97 19.08
CA LYS A 578 22.12 -18.77 19.87
C LYS A 578 22.32 -17.47 19.10
N LYS A 579 23.37 -17.39 18.26
CA LYS A 579 23.67 -16.21 17.42
C LYS A 579 22.58 -15.82 16.42
N PHE A 580 21.70 -16.76 16.03
CA PHE A 580 20.61 -16.52 15.09
C PHE A 580 19.27 -16.34 15.78
N ARG A 581 19.20 -16.54 17.10
CA ARG A 581 17.98 -16.30 17.87
C ARG A 581 17.79 -14.79 18.05
N ARG A 582 16.53 -14.36 17.96
CA ARG A 582 16.14 -12.96 18.13
C ARG A 582 16.39 -12.52 19.57
N GLN A 583 16.97 -11.33 19.71
CA GLN A 583 17.13 -10.64 20.99
C GLN A 583 16.00 -9.64 21.16
N TRP A 584 15.56 -9.44 22.40
CA TRP A 584 14.35 -8.71 22.71
C TRP A 584 14.61 -7.66 23.77
N GLY A 585 14.06 -6.46 23.55
CA GLY A 585 13.79 -5.48 24.57
C GLY A 585 12.33 -5.52 25.02
N GLN A 586 11.95 -4.52 25.80
CA GLN A 586 10.59 -4.33 26.29
C GLN A 586 10.08 -2.95 25.88
N HIS A 587 8.92 -2.93 25.23
CA HIS A 587 8.17 -1.69 24.93
C HIS A 587 7.02 -1.61 25.92
N CYS A 588 6.97 -0.54 26.71
CA CYS A 588 6.11 -0.46 27.87
C CYS A 588 5.28 0.82 27.89
N LEU A 589 4.04 0.68 28.36
CA LEU A 589 3.25 1.76 28.93
C LEU A 589 3.55 1.83 30.42
N LEU A 590 4.00 2.99 30.87
CA LEU A 590 4.30 3.30 32.26
C LEU A 590 3.26 4.28 32.81
N LYS A 591 2.90 4.12 34.07
CA LYS A 591 2.06 5.05 34.82
C LYS A 591 2.92 5.75 35.86
N ARG A 592 2.75 7.06 35.99
CA ARG A 592 3.48 7.80 37.01
C ARG A 592 2.95 7.47 38.40
N LYS A 593 3.85 7.23 39.35
CA LYS A 593 3.52 7.05 40.76
C LYS A 593 3.14 8.41 41.35
N GLN A 594 1.99 8.46 42.02
CA GLN A 594 1.64 9.61 42.86
C GLN A 594 2.50 9.50 44.12
N LYS A 595 3.40 10.48 44.31
CA LYS A 595 4.13 10.62 45.57
C LYS A 595 3.25 11.30 46.61
#